data_AF-A0A370WS31-F1
#
_entry.id   AF-A0A370WS31-F1
#
_cell.length_a   1.000
_cell.length_b   1.000
_cell.length_c   1.000
_cell.angle_alpha   90.00
_cell.angle_beta   90.00
_cell.angle_gamma   90.00
#
_symmetry.space_group_name_H-M   'P 1'
#
loop_
_entity.id
_entity.type
_entity.pdbx_description
1 polymer ?
#
loop_
_entity_poly.entity_id
_entity_poly.type
_entity_poly.pdbx_seq_one_letter_code
_entity_poly.pdbx_strand_id
1 'polypeptide(L)'
;MDDGSTLLDTAGTGNDTINAGAGDTIQISNDGSSYTDTINASGDAGITLDSGSALDVAGSGNTITTSNSDTLTAGGDTIDAASGDTLSLSDAGGVQNTIDGSGFTISENNGSVAFDGSGTLSGTGNTLEVDADSVATVANTNDTIDMSSGSSLIDNSIHGGDTINAASGDTIQISNGGYSDTINASDDASITLDGGAAANIVGSGNGITAAGDNTITASGDAIT
;
A
#
# COMPACT_ATOMS: atom_id res chain seq x y z
N MET A 1 24.21 -25.36 5.75
CA MET A 1 22.94 -24.78 6.18
C MET A 1 23.32 -23.97 7.37
N ASP A 2 23.34 -22.65 7.19
CA ASP A 2 23.34 -21.75 8.33
C ASP A 2 22.05 -22.05 9.10
N ASP A 3 22.11 -22.17 10.43
CA ASP A 3 20.99 -22.61 11.26
C ASP A 3 20.13 -21.46 11.80
N GLY A 4 20.29 -20.27 11.21
CA GLY A 4 19.60 -19.04 11.59
C GLY A 4 20.24 -18.47 12.85
N SER A 5 20.80 -17.28 12.73
CA SER A 5 21.34 -16.52 13.85
C SER A 5 20.36 -15.44 14.29
N THR A 6 20.39 -15.09 15.58
CA THR A 6 19.66 -13.93 16.09
C THR A 6 20.61 -12.74 16.18
N LEU A 7 20.33 -11.71 15.40
CA LEU A 7 21.04 -10.43 15.45
C LEU A 7 20.16 -9.44 16.20
N LEU A 8 20.71 -8.87 17.26
CA LEU A 8 20.02 -7.87 18.06
C LEU A 8 20.76 -6.55 17.89
N ASP A 9 20.04 -5.55 17.39
CA ASP A 9 20.49 -4.17 17.40
C ASP A 9 19.70 -3.40 18.46
N THR A 10 20.40 -3.07 19.55
CA THR A 10 19.83 -2.34 20.69
C THR A 10 20.22 -0.89 20.64
N ALA A 11 19.23 0.00 20.59
CA ALA A 11 19.25 1.46 20.83
C ALA A 11 20.67 2.06 20.83
N GLY A 12 21.28 2.05 19.65
CA GLY A 12 22.55 2.71 19.38
C GLY A 12 22.35 4.19 19.04
N THR A 13 23.41 4.98 19.18
CA THR A 13 23.44 6.29 18.52
C THR A 13 24.10 6.12 17.16
N GLY A 14 23.33 6.13 16.08
CA GLY A 14 23.88 6.05 14.73
C GLY A 14 23.02 5.20 13.80
N ASN A 15 23.42 5.20 12.53
CA ASN A 15 22.89 4.27 11.53
C ASN A 15 23.78 3.04 11.53
N ASP A 16 23.19 1.87 11.77
CA ASP A 16 23.89 0.60 11.75
C ASP A 16 23.66 -0.16 10.43
N THR A 17 24.60 -1.05 10.07
CA THR A 17 24.45 -1.93 8.91
C THR A 17 24.56 -3.37 9.34
N ILE A 18 23.49 -4.12 9.14
CA ILE A 18 23.34 -5.51 9.56
C ILE A 18 23.29 -6.37 8.29
N ASN A 19 24.23 -7.31 8.17
CA ASN A 19 24.19 -8.30 7.08
C ASN A 19 23.64 -9.59 7.66
N ALA A 20 22.49 -10.02 7.17
CA ALA A 20 21.81 -11.22 7.63
C ALA A 20 21.71 -12.26 6.50
N GLY A 21 21.97 -13.51 6.87
CA GLY A 21 21.77 -14.68 6.03
C GLY A 21 20.31 -15.11 6.00
N ALA A 22 20.02 -16.05 5.11
CA ALA A 22 18.69 -16.63 4.99
C ALA A 22 18.27 -17.35 6.29
N GLY A 23 17.06 -17.08 6.77
CA GLY A 23 16.52 -17.65 8.00
C GLY A 23 17.04 -17.02 9.30
N ASP A 24 17.82 -15.94 9.23
CA ASP A 24 18.18 -15.15 10.40
C ASP A 24 16.96 -14.43 10.98
N THR A 25 17.01 -14.18 12.30
CA THR A 25 16.05 -13.30 12.98
C THR A 25 16.76 -12.04 13.43
N ILE A 26 16.19 -10.88 13.13
CA ILE A 26 16.77 -9.57 13.43
C ILE A 26 15.76 -8.80 14.25
N GLN A 27 16.20 -8.27 15.39
CA GLN A 27 15.39 -7.34 16.19
C GLN A 27 16.07 -5.98 16.22
N ILE A 28 15.33 -4.95 15.83
CA ILE A 28 15.76 -3.56 15.80
C ILE A 28 15.01 -2.80 16.88
N SER A 29 15.75 -2.31 17.86
CA SER A 29 15.23 -1.48 18.94
C SER A 29 15.80 -0.07 18.82
N ASN A 30 15.38 0.72 17.83
CA ASN A 30 15.87 2.10 17.68
C ASN A 30 14.86 3.09 18.25
N ASP A 31 15.18 3.69 19.41
CA ASP A 31 14.29 4.60 20.17
C ASP A 31 14.13 6.00 19.51
N GLY A 32 14.30 6.13 18.19
CA GLY A 32 14.01 7.39 17.50
C GLY A 32 14.29 7.40 16.00
N SER A 33 13.31 7.91 15.25
CA SER A 33 13.30 8.13 13.79
C SER A 33 14.40 9.05 13.22
N SER A 34 15.40 9.45 14.01
CA SER A 34 16.52 10.30 13.55
C SER A 34 17.68 9.49 12.95
N TYR A 35 17.69 8.17 13.15
CA TYR A 35 18.66 7.26 12.58
C TYR A 35 17.93 6.16 11.83
N THR A 36 18.51 5.73 10.72
CA THR A 36 17.95 4.67 9.87
C THR A 36 18.96 3.56 9.77
N ASP A 37 18.61 2.39 10.27
CA ASP A 37 19.45 1.20 10.17
C ASP A 37 19.24 0.56 8.80
N THR A 38 20.28 -0.08 8.26
CA THR A 38 20.21 -0.81 7.00
C THR A 38 20.40 -2.29 7.25
N ILE A 39 19.42 -3.10 6.87
CA ILE A 39 19.52 -4.56 6.86
C ILE A 39 19.74 -5.01 5.41
N ASN A 40 20.89 -5.61 5.13
CA ASN A 40 21.09 -6.38 3.91
C ASN A 40 20.69 -7.84 4.18
N ALA A 41 19.44 -8.19 3.86
CA ALA A 41 18.89 -9.53 4.07
C ALA A 41 18.26 -10.07 2.78
N SER A 42 18.58 -11.31 2.44
CA SER A 42 17.96 -12.00 1.31
C SER A 42 17.55 -13.42 1.72
N GLY A 43 16.28 -13.77 1.48
CA GLY A 43 15.76 -15.13 1.64
C GLY A 43 15.24 -15.46 3.04
N ASP A 44 13.96 -15.18 3.28
CA ASP A 44 13.19 -15.61 4.46
C ASP A 44 13.79 -15.17 5.81
N ALA A 45 14.41 -13.98 5.88
CA ALA A 45 14.79 -13.40 7.18
C ALA A 45 13.55 -12.89 7.93
N GLY A 46 13.50 -13.08 9.24
CA GLY A 46 12.47 -12.50 10.11
C GLY A 46 12.98 -11.23 10.77
N ILE A 47 12.37 -10.09 10.50
CA ILE A 47 12.79 -8.77 11.01
C ILE A 47 11.68 -8.23 11.92
N THR A 48 12.03 -7.74 13.10
CA THR A 48 11.08 -7.12 14.03
C THR A 48 11.57 -5.74 14.45
N LEU A 49 10.70 -4.74 14.36
CA LEU A 49 10.98 -3.37 14.79
C LEU A 49 10.23 -3.07 16.09
N ASP A 50 10.92 -2.41 17.03
CA ASP A 50 10.27 -1.75 18.16
C ASP A 50 9.74 -0.36 17.73
N SER A 51 8.76 0.16 18.48
CA SER A 51 8.03 1.39 18.13
C SER A 51 8.92 2.61 17.91
N GLY A 52 8.70 3.32 16.80
CA GLY A 52 9.43 4.53 16.44
C GLY A 52 10.76 4.29 15.73
N SER A 53 11.00 3.05 15.29
CA SER A 53 12.23 2.67 14.57
C SER A 53 12.19 3.16 13.13
N ALA A 54 13.37 3.43 12.55
CA ALA A 54 13.49 3.62 11.11
C ALA A 54 14.47 2.62 10.49
N LEU A 55 14.04 1.95 9.43
CA LEU A 55 14.75 0.81 8.84
C LEU A 55 14.71 0.86 7.31
N ASP A 56 15.84 0.53 6.68
CA ASP A 56 15.99 0.26 5.25
C ASP A 56 16.37 -1.21 5.05
N VAL A 57 15.51 -1.99 4.39
CA VAL A 57 15.74 -3.41 4.09
C VAL A 57 16.14 -3.56 2.62
N ALA A 58 17.40 -3.92 2.42
CA ALA A 58 17.94 -4.25 1.12
C ALA A 58 17.87 -5.76 0.87
N GLY A 59 17.16 -6.14 -0.19
CA GLY A 59 16.90 -7.52 -0.59
C GLY A 59 15.41 -7.73 -0.79
N SER A 60 14.95 -8.99 -0.84
CA SER A 60 13.54 -9.33 -1.00
C SER A 60 13.24 -10.69 -0.39
N GLY A 61 11.96 -10.98 -0.16
CA GLY A 61 11.48 -12.25 0.38
C GLY A 61 11.69 -12.38 1.89
N ASN A 62 11.75 -11.28 2.62
CA ASN A 62 11.82 -11.25 4.07
C ASN A 62 10.42 -11.09 4.68
N THR A 63 10.27 -11.47 5.95
CA THR A 63 9.08 -11.17 6.76
C THR A 63 9.45 -10.08 7.75
N ILE A 64 8.77 -8.94 7.70
CA ILE A 64 9.04 -7.77 8.54
C ILE A 64 7.81 -7.53 9.41
N THR A 65 7.98 -7.50 10.73
CA THR A 65 6.93 -7.12 11.68
C THR A 65 7.30 -5.78 12.30
N THR A 66 6.45 -4.77 12.13
CA THR A 66 6.66 -3.45 12.71
C THR A 66 5.87 -3.26 14.00
N SER A 67 6.22 -2.21 14.72
CA SER A 67 5.50 -1.65 15.87
C SER A 67 5.04 -0.23 15.53
N ASN A 68 4.29 0.42 16.41
CA ASN A 68 3.67 1.70 16.06
C ASN A 68 4.69 2.81 15.72
N SER A 69 4.34 3.63 14.72
CA SER A 69 5.09 4.83 14.32
C SER A 69 6.47 4.55 13.72
N ASP A 70 6.63 3.41 13.07
CA ASP A 70 7.87 3.04 12.40
C ASP A 70 7.98 3.69 11.01
N THR A 71 9.21 3.86 10.52
CA THR A 71 9.51 4.26 9.14
C THR A 71 10.27 3.15 8.44
N LEU A 72 9.65 2.46 7.50
CA LEU A 72 10.25 1.31 6.83
C LEU A 72 10.43 1.58 5.34
N THR A 73 11.64 1.35 4.83
CA THR A 73 11.90 1.19 3.40
C THR A 73 12.16 -0.28 3.10
N ALA A 74 11.40 -0.88 2.20
CA ALA A 74 11.51 -2.31 1.87
C ALA A 74 11.06 -2.58 0.42
N GLY A 75 11.38 -3.75 -0.13
CA GLY A 75 10.95 -4.13 -1.48
C GLY A 75 10.87 -5.64 -1.70
N GLY A 76 9.74 -6.11 -2.20
CA GLY A 76 9.44 -7.52 -2.38
C GLY A 76 9.38 -8.32 -1.09
N ASP A 77 8.96 -7.71 0.01
CA ASP A 77 8.88 -8.31 1.34
C ASP A 77 7.41 -8.53 1.79
N THR A 78 7.23 -9.38 2.80
CA THR A 78 5.96 -9.51 3.52
C THR A 78 6.03 -8.69 4.80
N ILE A 79 5.13 -7.72 4.97
CA ILE A 79 5.17 -6.74 6.06
C ILE A 79 3.90 -6.84 6.91
N ASP A 80 4.04 -7.18 8.19
CA ASP A 80 2.99 -7.05 9.21
C ASP A 80 3.16 -5.68 9.89
N ALA A 81 2.38 -4.71 9.41
CA ALA A 81 2.48 -3.30 9.73
C ALA A 81 1.59 -2.88 10.91
N ALA A 82 2.08 -2.00 11.77
CA ALA A 82 1.35 -1.43 12.88
C ALA A 82 0.77 -0.04 12.55
N SER A 83 0.00 0.51 13.50
CA SER A 83 -0.65 1.81 13.32
C SER A 83 0.33 2.97 13.46
N GLY A 84 0.17 3.97 12.59
CA GLY A 84 0.98 5.18 12.55
C GLY A 84 2.27 5.02 11.75
N ASP A 85 2.48 3.85 11.12
CA ASP A 85 3.68 3.57 10.36
C ASP A 85 3.69 4.30 9.02
N THR A 86 4.90 4.62 8.57
CA THR A 86 5.17 5.16 7.24
C THR A 86 6.01 4.14 6.47
N LEU A 87 5.42 3.54 5.45
CA LEU A 87 6.07 2.54 4.61
C LEU A 87 6.41 3.17 3.25
N SER A 88 7.69 3.14 2.89
CA SER A 88 8.17 3.49 1.56
C SER A 88 8.60 2.22 0.85
N LEU A 89 7.97 1.89 -0.26
CA LEU A 89 8.22 0.61 -0.93
C LEU A 89 8.81 0.85 -2.31
N SER A 90 9.94 0.23 -2.59
CA SER A 90 10.68 0.40 -3.84
C SER A 90 10.92 -0.94 -4.51
N ASP A 91 9.99 -1.36 -5.35
CA ASP A 91 10.11 -2.59 -6.13
C ASP A 91 10.62 -2.30 -7.54
N ALA A 92 11.69 -2.97 -7.97
CA ALA A 92 12.13 -2.96 -9.35
C ALA A 92 11.66 -4.23 -10.07
N GLY A 93 10.86 -4.08 -11.14
CA GLY A 93 10.58 -5.17 -12.07
C GLY A 93 9.42 -6.10 -11.72
N GLY A 94 8.38 -5.59 -11.04
CA GLY A 94 7.14 -6.33 -10.81
C GLY A 94 7.22 -7.37 -9.68
N VAL A 95 8.13 -7.17 -8.73
CA VAL A 95 8.06 -7.84 -7.43
C VAL A 95 6.85 -7.23 -6.68
N GLN A 96 6.19 -8.04 -5.85
CA GLN A 96 4.99 -7.64 -5.12
C GLN A 96 5.31 -7.61 -3.62
N ASN A 97 4.99 -6.50 -2.95
CA ASN A 97 4.90 -6.45 -1.49
C ASN A 97 3.53 -6.96 -1.03
N THR A 98 3.52 -7.73 0.07
CA THR A 98 2.30 -8.12 0.78
C THR A 98 2.30 -7.45 2.15
N ILE A 99 1.26 -6.68 2.46
CA ILE A 99 1.17 -5.91 3.71
C ILE A 99 -0.09 -6.30 4.47
N ASP A 100 0.01 -6.57 5.77
CA ASP A 100 -1.12 -6.74 6.69
C ASP A 100 -1.05 -5.62 7.76
N GLY A 101 -2.17 -5.06 8.22
CA GLY A 101 -2.15 -3.98 9.23
C GLY A 101 -3.20 -2.88 9.05
N SER A 102 -3.17 -1.85 9.91
CA SER A 102 -4.13 -0.71 9.87
C SER A 102 -3.54 0.64 10.26
N GLY A 103 -4.01 1.73 9.66
CA GLY A 103 -3.71 3.10 10.10
C GLY A 103 -2.31 3.59 9.73
N PHE A 104 -1.79 3.19 8.57
CA PHE A 104 -0.45 3.52 8.08
C PHE A 104 -0.53 4.36 6.78
N THR A 105 0.60 4.92 6.37
CA THR A 105 0.77 5.58 5.06
C THR A 105 1.71 4.75 4.19
N ILE A 106 1.28 4.37 2.99
CA ILE A 106 2.14 3.73 1.99
C ILE A 106 2.47 4.74 0.89
N SER A 107 3.75 4.89 0.57
CA SER A 107 4.24 5.54 -0.66
C SER A 107 5.07 4.53 -1.45
N GLU A 108 4.59 4.14 -2.63
CA GLU A 108 5.23 3.16 -3.52
C GLU A 108 5.84 3.85 -4.73
N ASN A 109 7.03 3.44 -5.16
CA ASN A 109 7.66 3.95 -6.39
C ASN A 109 7.91 2.87 -7.44
N ASN A 110 7.21 2.95 -8.58
CA ASN A 110 7.32 2.01 -9.72
C ASN A 110 7.12 0.52 -9.35
N GLY A 111 6.35 0.24 -8.29
CA GLY A 111 6.07 -1.09 -7.74
C GLY A 111 4.62 -1.56 -7.93
N SER A 112 4.28 -2.72 -7.37
CA SER A 112 2.94 -3.30 -7.37
C SER A 112 2.59 -3.76 -5.96
N VAL A 113 1.70 -3.05 -5.27
CA VAL A 113 1.14 -3.50 -3.98
C VAL A 113 0.07 -4.56 -4.24
N ALA A 114 0.33 -5.80 -3.85
CA ALA A 114 -0.65 -6.87 -3.93
C ALA A 114 -0.84 -7.51 -2.56
N PHE A 115 -2.04 -7.34 -2.02
CA PHE A 115 -2.47 -8.02 -0.82
C PHE A 115 -2.80 -9.50 -1.15
N ASP A 116 -1.91 -10.46 -0.88
CA ASP A 116 -2.22 -11.90 -1.03
C ASP A 116 -2.81 -12.47 0.26
N GLY A 117 -4.13 -12.66 0.27
CA GLY A 117 -4.91 -13.11 1.42
C GLY A 117 -5.88 -12.03 1.92
N SER A 118 -6.35 -12.14 3.17
CA SER A 118 -7.10 -11.06 3.83
C SER A 118 -6.19 -9.89 4.24
N GLY A 119 -5.26 -9.49 3.36
CA GLY A 119 -4.52 -8.24 3.49
C GLY A 119 -5.49 -7.11 3.14
N THR A 120 -5.93 -6.43 4.19
CA THR A 120 -6.88 -5.32 4.16
C THR A 120 -6.03 -4.11 4.51
N LEU A 121 -6.21 -2.94 3.88
CA LEU A 121 -5.92 -1.67 4.57
C LEU A 121 -6.89 -1.63 5.76
N SER A 122 -6.51 -2.27 6.85
CA SER A 122 -7.18 -2.27 8.13
C SER A 122 -7.53 -0.84 8.55
N GLY A 123 -8.69 -0.57 9.12
CA GLY A 123 -9.02 0.73 9.68
C GLY A 123 -9.47 1.77 8.65
N THR A 124 -9.98 2.88 9.17
CA THR A 124 -10.55 3.98 8.39
C THR A 124 -9.57 5.13 8.31
N GLY A 125 -9.48 5.82 7.17
CA GLY A 125 -8.73 7.07 7.05
C GLY A 125 -7.27 6.91 6.65
N ASN A 126 -6.93 5.85 5.91
CA ASN A 126 -5.58 5.67 5.41
C ASN A 126 -5.34 6.52 4.16
N THR A 127 -4.08 6.75 3.80
CA THR A 127 -3.70 7.39 2.53
C THR A 127 -2.79 6.47 1.75
N LEU A 128 -3.18 6.16 0.51
CA LEU A 128 -2.43 5.34 -0.44
C LEU A 128 -2.02 6.21 -1.63
N GLU A 129 -0.72 6.31 -1.88
CA GLU A 129 -0.20 6.91 -3.10
C GLU A 129 0.10 5.81 -4.13
N VAL A 130 -0.54 5.88 -5.29
CA VAL A 130 -0.35 4.93 -6.40
C VAL A 130 0.45 5.63 -7.49
N ASP A 131 1.73 5.28 -7.60
CA ASP A 131 2.63 5.87 -8.59
C ASP A 131 2.23 5.54 -10.04
N ALA A 132 2.75 6.32 -10.98
CA ALA A 132 2.44 6.19 -12.40
C ALA A 132 2.72 4.76 -12.89
N ASP A 133 1.83 4.23 -13.73
CA ASP A 133 1.90 2.86 -14.26
C ASP A 133 1.81 1.72 -13.21
N SER A 134 1.55 2.03 -11.94
CA SER A 134 1.34 1.04 -10.87
C SER A 134 -0.11 0.54 -10.82
N VAL A 135 -0.31 -0.64 -10.22
CA VAL A 135 -1.63 -1.21 -9.93
C VAL A 135 -1.78 -1.37 -8.42
N ALA A 136 -2.88 -0.86 -7.86
CA ALA A 136 -3.26 -1.09 -6.48
C ALA A 136 -4.61 -1.84 -6.41
N THR A 137 -4.74 -2.74 -5.44
CA THR A 137 -6.04 -3.33 -5.08
C THR A 137 -6.36 -2.97 -3.64
N VAL A 138 -7.53 -2.39 -3.38
CA VAL A 138 -8.00 -2.04 -2.02
C VAL A 138 -9.28 -2.81 -1.68
N ALA A 139 -9.58 -3.00 -0.41
CA ALA A 139 -10.71 -3.80 0.06
C ALA A 139 -11.41 -3.20 1.29
N ASN A 140 -11.22 -1.91 1.53
CA ASN A 140 -11.43 -1.26 2.84
C ASN A 140 -12.23 0.03 2.67
N THR A 141 -12.35 0.85 3.70
CA THR A 141 -13.37 1.89 3.73
C THR A 141 -12.85 3.19 4.32
N ASN A 142 -13.27 4.31 3.75
CA ASN A 142 -12.88 5.65 4.19
C ASN A 142 -11.40 5.97 3.98
N ASP A 143 -10.79 5.41 2.95
CA ASP A 143 -9.41 5.68 2.57
C ASP A 143 -9.32 6.85 1.58
N THR A 144 -8.16 7.50 1.53
CA THR A 144 -7.81 8.46 0.47
C THR A 144 -6.79 7.80 -0.44
N ILE A 145 -7.07 7.74 -1.73
CA ILE A 145 -6.22 7.07 -2.71
C ILE A 145 -5.81 8.12 -3.73
N ASP A 146 -4.54 8.52 -3.71
CA ASP A 146 -3.97 9.50 -4.61
C ASP A 146 -3.25 8.77 -5.75
N MET A 147 -3.79 8.85 -6.95
CA MET A 147 -3.26 8.18 -8.13
C MET A 147 -2.46 9.16 -8.98
N SER A 148 -1.24 8.75 -9.36
CA SER A 148 -0.46 9.40 -10.40
C SER A 148 -0.99 9.01 -11.78
N SER A 149 -0.62 9.76 -12.83
CA SER A 149 -1.13 9.51 -14.18
C SER A 149 -0.78 8.12 -14.72
N GLY A 150 -1.76 7.42 -15.28
CA GLY A 150 -1.58 6.11 -15.91
C GLY A 150 -1.66 4.93 -14.93
N SER A 151 -1.99 5.20 -13.67
CA SER A 151 -2.11 4.17 -12.63
C SER A 151 -3.42 3.40 -12.75
N SER A 152 -3.51 2.25 -12.07
CA SER A 152 -4.73 1.47 -11.98
C SER A 152 -5.10 1.16 -10.53
N LEU A 153 -6.39 1.26 -10.23
CA LEU A 153 -6.97 0.91 -8.94
C LEU A 153 -8.09 -0.11 -9.12
N ILE A 154 -8.07 -1.15 -8.31
CA ILE A 154 -9.15 -2.12 -8.15
C ILE A 154 -9.67 -2.00 -6.72
N ASP A 155 -10.83 -1.40 -6.55
CA ASP A 155 -11.50 -1.31 -5.27
C ASP A 155 -12.53 -2.44 -5.11
N ASN A 156 -12.14 -3.44 -4.32
CA ASN A 156 -12.96 -4.58 -3.91
C ASN A 156 -13.59 -4.38 -2.51
N SER A 157 -13.65 -3.15 -2.03
CA SER A 157 -14.22 -2.84 -0.71
C SER A 157 -15.66 -3.32 -0.62
N ILE A 158 -16.03 -3.91 0.53
CA ILE A 158 -17.43 -4.34 0.76
C ILE A 158 -18.31 -3.20 1.29
N HIS A 159 -17.70 -2.06 1.65
CA HIS A 159 -18.39 -0.80 1.90
C HIS A 159 -17.63 0.31 1.17
N GLY A 160 -18.30 1.38 0.81
CA GLY A 160 -17.67 2.52 0.17
C GLY A 160 -17.28 3.60 1.17
N GLY A 161 -17.01 4.78 0.65
CA GLY A 161 -16.62 5.96 1.42
C GLY A 161 -15.16 6.35 1.20
N ASP A 162 -14.49 5.67 0.28
CA ASP A 162 -13.16 6.04 -0.16
C ASP A 162 -13.21 7.31 -0.99
N THR A 163 -12.13 8.07 -0.93
CA THR A 163 -11.89 9.24 -1.78
C THR A 163 -10.75 8.90 -2.72
N ILE A 164 -11.07 8.67 -3.98
CA ILE A 164 -10.11 8.32 -5.03
C ILE A 164 -9.82 9.59 -5.84
N ASN A 165 -8.60 10.11 -5.73
CA ASN A 165 -8.12 11.25 -6.49
C ASN A 165 -7.38 10.72 -7.73
N ALA A 166 -8.10 10.66 -8.85
CA ALA A 166 -7.59 10.13 -10.10
C ALA A 166 -6.94 11.22 -10.96
N ALA A 167 -5.80 10.90 -11.53
CA ALA A 167 -5.15 11.66 -12.59
C ALA A 167 -5.58 11.18 -13.99
N SER A 168 -5.01 11.81 -15.02
CA SER A 168 -5.33 11.49 -16.40
C SER A 168 -4.73 10.16 -16.83
N GLY A 169 -5.53 9.37 -17.56
CA GLY A 169 -5.14 8.05 -18.06
C GLY A 169 -5.29 6.92 -17.03
N ASP A 170 -5.81 7.22 -15.85
CA ASP A 170 -5.99 6.25 -14.80
C ASP A 170 -7.13 5.29 -15.11
N THR A 171 -7.01 4.05 -14.63
CA THR A 171 -8.07 3.04 -14.69
C THR A 171 -8.56 2.72 -13.30
N ILE A 172 -9.86 2.86 -13.05
CA ILE A 172 -10.47 2.58 -11.75
C ILE A 172 -11.55 1.54 -11.94
N GLN A 173 -11.50 0.45 -11.18
CA GLN A 173 -12.59 -0.52 -11.07
C GLN A 173 -13.14 -0.48 -9.66
N ILE A 174 -14.46 -0.28 -9.52
CA ILE A 174 -15.16 -0.32 -8.24
C ILE A 174 -16.11 -1.51 -8.24
N SER A 175 -15.96 -2.37 -7.22
CA SER A 175 -16.77 -3.57 -7.04
C SER A 175 -17.58 -3.53 -5.74
N ASN A 176 -17.68 -2.38 -5.09
CA ASN A 176 -18.33 -2.27 -3.79
C ASN A 176 -19.85 -2.51 -3.84
N GLY A 177 -20.39 -3.13 -2.80
CA GLY A 177 -21.79 -3.56 -2.79
C GLY A 177 -22.76 -2.48 -2.32
N GLY A 178 -23.07 -1.49 -3.16
CA GLY A 178 -24.18 -0.53 -2.93
C GLY A 178 -23.88 0.65 -2.00
N TYR A 179 -22.63 0.80 -1.57
CA TYR A 179 -22.12 1.97 -0.86
C TYR A 179 -21.30 2.83 -1.83
N SER A 180 -21.25 4.14 -1.63
CA SER A 180 -20.64 5.05 -2.61
C SER A 180 -19.25 5.49 -2.23
N ASP A 181 -18.31 5.38 -3.15
CA ASP A 181 -17.04 6.12 -3.09
C ASP A 181 -17.19 7.49 -3.73
N THR A 182 -16.25 8.38 -3.42
CA THR A 182 -16.06 9.62 -4.15
C THR A 182 -14.86 9.49 -5.05
N ILE A 183 -15.05 9.62 -6.35
CA ILE A 183 -13.98 9.58 -7.34
C ILE A 183 -13.80 11.01 -7.85
N ASN A 184 -12.75 11.69 -7.41
CA ASN A 184 -12.33 12.98 -7.94
C ASN A 184 -11.44 12.73 -9.17
N ALA A 185 -12.05 12.60 -10.35
CA ALA A 185 -11.36 12.30 -11.59
C ALA A 185 -11.54 13.43 -12.61
N SER A 186 -10.45 13.97 -13.11
CA SER A 186 -10.45 14.93 -14.23
C SER A 186 -9.62 14.40 -15.39
N ASP A 187 -10.17 14.53 -16.61
CA ASP A 187 -9.49 14.28 -17.89
C ASP A 187 -9.14 12.80 -18.19
N ASP A 188 -9.98 12.12 -18.96
CA ASP A 188 -9.73 10.81 -19.60
C ASP A 188 -9.46 9.63 -18.64
N ALA A 189 -9.91 9.69 -17.38
CA ALA A 189 -9.93 8.51 -16.52
C ALA A 189 -10.98 7.48 -17.02
N SER A 190 -10.65 6.20 -16.93
CA SER A 190 -11.52 5.08 -17.28
C SER A 190 -12.05 4.42 -16.00
N ILE A 191 -13.34 4.63 -15.70
CA ILE A 191 -14.00 4.13 -14.49
C ILE A 191 -14.94 2.98 -14.87
N THR A 192 -14.76 1.83 -14.24
CA THR A 192 -15.65 0.67 -14.36
C THR A 192 -16.34 0.40 -13.04
N LEU A 193 -17.66 0.28 -13.06
CA LEU A 193 -18.47 -0.06 -11.89
C LEU A 193 -19.08 -1.46 -12.09
N ASP A 194 -18.71 -2.42 -11.25
CA ASP A 194 -19.30 -3.76 -11.28
C ASP A 194 -20.74 -3.73 -10.72
N GLY A 195 -21.51 -4.78 -10.98
CA GLY A 195 -22.94 -4.80 -10.66
C GLY A 195 -23.25 -4.56 -9.19
N GLY A 196 -24.02 -3.50 -8.93
CA GLY A 196 -24.38 -3.08 -7.57
C GLY A 196 -23.48 -1.99 -6.98
N ALA A 197 -22.39 -1.63 -7.66
CA ALA A 197 -21.49 -0.55 -7.22
C ALA A 197 -22.16 0.82 -7.26
N ALA A 198 -21.74 1.67 -6.31
CA ALA A 198 -22.15 3.05 -6.26
C ALA A 198 -20.92 3.97 -6.24
N ALA A 199 -21.00 5.07 -6.99
CA ALA A 199 -19.93 6.05 -7.05
C ALA A 199 -20.48 7.46 -7.26
N ASN A 200 -19.86 8.42 -6.57
CA ASN A 200 -20.00 9.85 -6.80
C ASN A 200 -18.76 10.34 -7.54
N ILE A 201 -18.90 10.58 -8.83
CA ILE A 201 -17.82 10.97 -9.73
C ILE A 201 -17.83 12.49 -9.85
N VAL A 202 -16.74 13.10 -9.40
CA VAL A 202 -16.52 14.54 -9.37
C VAL A 202 -15.46 14.88 -10.41
N GLY A 203 -15.86 15.66 -11.39
CA GLY A 203 -15.04 16.06 -12.54
C GLY A 203 -15.81 15.84 -13.83
N SER A 204 -15.12 15.86 -14.97
CA SER A 204 -15.75 15.71 -16.29
C SER A 204 -14.77 15.09 -17.28
N GLY A 205 -15.29 14.58 -18.40
CA GLY A 205 -14.44 14.01 -19.46
C GLY A 205 -13.99 12.58 -19.16
N ASN A 206 -14.61 11.91 -18.20
CA ASN A 206 -14.29 10.53 -17.85
C ASN A 206 -15.14 9.56 -18.69
N GLY A 207 -14.57 8.38 -18.96
CA GLY A 207 -15.30 7.25 -19.52
C GLY A 207 -15.80 6.35 -18.40
N ILE A 208 -17.11 6.18 -18.29
CA ILE A 208 -17.74 5.38 -17.23
C ILE A 208 -18.44 4.18 -17.87
N THR A 209 -18.03 2.97 -17.48
CA THR A 209 -18.71 1.71 -17.84
C THR A 209 -19.41 1.17 -16.60
N ALA A 210 -20.72 0.94 -16.69
CA ALA A 210 -21.51 0.46 -15.55
C ALA A 210 -22.20 -0.87 -15.88
N ALA A 211 -21.85 -1.93 -15.15
CA ALA A 211 -22.32 -3.29 -15.42
C ALA A 211 -23.40 -3.74 -14.43
N GLY A 212 -24.66 -3.33 -14.62
CA GLY A 212 -25.82 -3.84 -13.86
C GLY A 212 -26.57 -2.76 -13.10
N ASP A 213 -26.96 -3.07 -11.85
CA ASP A 213 -27.77 -2.18 -11.01
C ASP A 213 -26.88 -1.16 -10.26
N ASN A 214 -26.21 -0.28 -10.98
CA ASN A 214 -25.30 0.73 -10.42
C ASN A 214 -26.04 2.02 -9.97
N THR A 215 -25.51 2.68 -8.95
CA THR A 215 -25.94 4.03 -8.56
C THR A 215 -24.83 5.04 -8.86
N ILE A 216 -25.06 5.95 -9.81
CA ILE A 216 -24.03 6.86 -10.33
C ILE A 216 -24.49 8.30 -10.19
N THR A 217 -23.64 9.15 -9.61
CA THR A 217 -23.74 10.61 -9.77
C THR A 217 -22.52 11.08 -10.54
N ALA A 218 -22.72 11.65 -11.73
CA ALA A 218 -21.66 12.10 -12.63
C ALA A 218 -22.15 13.29 -13.47
N SER A 219 -21.26 14.17 -13.93
CA SER A 219 -21.64 15.38 -14.68
C SER A 219 -20.62 15.73 -15.75
N GLY A 220 -21.06 15.74 -17.02
CA GLY A 220 -20.15 16.00 -18.13
C GLY A 220 -19.28 14.79 -18.50
N ASP A 221 -19.70 13.59 -18.10
CA ASP A 221 -19.02 12.32 -18.37
C ASP A 221 -19.78 11.48 -19.41
N ALA A 222 -19.06 10.58 -20.08
CA ALA A 222 -19.63 9.62 -20.99
C ALA A 222 -19.95 8.31 -20.23
N ILE A 223 -21.23 7.99 -20.07
CA ILE A 223 -21.69 6.77 -19.40
C ILE A 223 -22.17 5.77 -20.46
N THR A 224 -21.61 4.56 -20.46
CA THR A 224 -21.93 3.48 -21.39
C THR A 224 -22.38 2.22 -20.66
#